data_AF-A0A7X0ZZX3-F1
#
_entry.id   AF-A0A7X0ZZX3-F1
#
_cell.length_a   1.000
_cell.length_b   1.000
_cell.length_c   1.000
_cell.angle_alpha   90.00
_cell.angle_beta   90.00
_cell.angle_gamma   90.00
#
_symmetry.space_group_name_H-M   'P 1'
#
loop_
_entity.id
_entity.type
_entity.pdbx_description
1 polymer ?
#
loop_
_entity_poly.entity_id
_entity_poly.type
_entity_poly.pdbx_seq_one_letter_code
_entity_poly.pdbx_strand_id
1 'polypeptide(L)' 'MIGPGSIALIVGAALVIFGPKKLPELGRAAGDTLREFKNATKGMMDDSKEETKKEDPRP' A
#
# COMPACT_ATOMS: atom_id res chain seq x y z
N MET A 1 6.46 -11.30 -27.20
CA MET A 1 6.95 -11.36 -25.80
C MET A 1 7.34 -9.95 -25.37
N ILE A 2 6.72 -9.43 -24.31
CA ILE A 2 7.07 -8.10 -23.76
C ILE A 2 8.37 -8.30 -22.96
N GLY A 3 9.49 -7.89 -23.55
CA GLY A 3 10.81 -8.02 -22.93
C GLY A 3 11.15 -6.82 -22.03
N PRO A 4 12.19 -6.94 -21.18
CA PRO A 4 12.63 -5.85 -20.29
C PRO A 4 12.86 -4.51 -21.02
N GLY A 5 13.32 -4.54 -22.27
CA GLY A 5 13.53 -3.34 -23.08
C GLY A 5 12.24 -2.58 -23.42
N SER A 6 11.12 -3.29 -23.63
CA SER A 6 9.83 -2.65 -23.92
C SER A 6 9.27 -1.92 -22.70
N ILE A 7 9.43 -2.50 -21.50
CA ILE A 7 9.05 -1.86 -20.23
C ILE A 7 9.92 -0.61 -20.00
N ALA A 8 11.24 -0.70 -20.23
CA ALA A 8 12.14 0.43 -20.07
C ALA A 8 11.78 1.62 -20.99
N LEU A 9 11.36 1.37 -22.23
CA LEU A 9 10.89 2.42 -23.13
C LEU A 9 9.62 3.12 -22.65
N ILE A 10 8.64 2.35 -22.16
CA ILE A 10 7.39 2.91 -21.64
C ILE A 10 7.66 3.75 -20.40
N VAL A 11 8.46 3.23 -19.46
CA VAL A 11 8.86 3.95 -18.25
C VAL A 11 9.65 5.21 -18.64
N GLY A 12 10.57 5.11 -19.61
CA GLY A 12 11.31 6.26 -20.13
C GLY A 12 10.40 7.35 -20.71
N ALA A 13 9.42 6.99 -21.53
CA ALA A 13 8.45 7.94 -22.08
C ALA A 13 7.59 8.59 -20.99
N ALA A 14 7.11 7.79 -20.03
CA ALA A 14 6.37 8.31 -18.88
C ALA A 14 7.24 9.26 -18.04
N LEU A 15 8.52 8.97 -17.85
CA LEU A 15 9.47 9.82 -17.15
C LEU A 15 9.74 11.15 -17.85
N VAL A 16 9.66 11.22 -19.18
CA VAL A 16 9.76 12.49 -19.92
C VAL A 16 8.52 13.36 -19.67
N ILE A 17 7.33 12.77 -19.63
CA ILE A 17 6.07 13.48 -19.41
C ILE A 17 5.93 13.92 -17.95
N PHE A 18 6.14 13.00 -17.00
CA PHE A 18 5.93 13.23 -15.58
C PHE A 18 7.18 13.74 -14.85
N GLY A 19 8.37 13.46 -15.37
CA GLY A 19 9.64 13.79 -14.73
C GLY A 19 10.10 12.74 -13.71
N PRO A 20 11.41 12.45 -13.61
CA PRO A 20 11.96 11.45 -12.68
C PRO A 20 11.79 11.80 -11.21
N LYS A 21 11.60 13.08 -10.88
CA LYS A 21 11.34 13.53 -9.50
C LYS A 21 9.91 13.25 -9.03
N LYS A 22 8.94 13.10 -9.95
CA LYS A 22 7.54 12.86 -9.59
C LYS A 22 7.27 11.43 -9.14
N LEU A 23 8.00 10.44 -9.65
CA LEU A 23 7.84 9.06 -9.19
C LEU A 23 8.18 8.88 -7.69
N PRO A 24 9.32 9.38 -7.16
CA PRO A 24 9.61 9.34 -5.72
C PRO A 24 8.61 10.15 -4.88
N GLU A 25 8.16 11.29 -5.38
CA GLU A 25 7.20 12.16 -4.68
C GLU A 25 5.83 11.46 -4.53
N LEU A 26 5.32 10.88 -5.61
CA LEU A 26 4.09 10.07 -5.60
C LEU A 26 4.24 8.82 -4.72
N GLY A 27 5.38 8.14 -4.79
CA GLY A 27 5.67 6.97 -3.96
C GLY A 27 5.70 7.29 -2.47
N ARG A 28 6.25 8.45 -2.08
CA ARG A 28 6.22 8.93 -0.68
C ARG A 28 4.79 9.22 -0.23
N ALA A 29 4.03 10.02 -0.99
CA ALA A 29 2.66 10.36 -0.63
C ALA A 29 1.74 9.12 -0.53
N ALA A 30 1.84 8.21 -1.51
CA ALA A 30 1.12 6.94 -1.49
C ALA A 30 1.57 6.05 -0.33
N GLY A 31 2.88 6.00 -0.04
CA GLY A 31 3.44 5.24 1.07
C GLY A 31 2.97 5.73 2.44
N ASP A 32 2.90 7.05 2.64
CA ASP A 32 2.37 7.65 3.86
C ASP A 32 0.88 7.31 4.04
N THR A 33 0.09 7.40 2.96
CA THR A 33 -1.32 7.00 2.95
C THR A 33 -1.50 5.52 3.29
N LEU A 34 -0.72 4.63 2.65
CA LEU A 34 -0.77 3.19 2.92
C LEU A 34 -0.33 2.85 4.36
N ARG A 35 0.62 3.61 4.90
CA ARG A 35 1.07 3.45 6.29
C ARG A 35 -0.03 3.82 7.29
N GLU A 36 -0.71 4.94 7.07
CA GLU A 36 -1.86 5.34 7.89
C GLU A 36 -3.01 4.34 7.76
N PHE A 37 -3.35 3.94 6.53
CA PHE A 37 -4.39 2.93 6.27
C PHE A 37 -4.11 1.61 6.99
N LYS A 38 -2.86 1.13 6.95
CA LYS A 38 -2.42 -0.07 7.68
C LYS A 38 -2.60 0.11 9.19
N ASN A 39 -2.22 1.25 9.75
CA ASN A 39 -2.33 1.50 11.19
C ASN A 39 -3.78 1.55 11.65
N ALA A 40 -4.65 2.23 10.89
CA ALA A 40 -6.09 2.27 11.15
C ALA A 40 -6.72 0.87 11.09
N THR A 41 -6.40 0.11 10.04
CA THR A 41 -6.90 -1.26 9.87
C THR A 41 -6.42 -2.18 11.00
N LYS A 42 -5.18 -2.03 11.46
CA LYS A 42 -4.62 -2.83 12.55
C LYS A 42 -5.33 -2.56 13.88
N GLY A 43 -5.67 -1.30 14.19
CA GLY A 43 -6.44 -0.96 15.38
C GLY A 43 -7.83 -1.60 15.37
N MET A 44 -8.55 -1.52 14.24
CA MET A 44 -9.88 -2.13 14.09
C MET A 44 -9.85 -3.66 14.24
N MET A 45 -8.79 -4.30 13.74
CA MET A 45 -8.65 -5.76 13.79
C MET A 45 -8.24 -6.27 15.18
N ASP A 46 -7.59 -5.44 15.98
CA ASP A 46 -7.25 -5.72 17.39
C ASP A 46 -8.49 -5.62 18.27
N ASP A 47 -9.31 -4.56 18.12
CA ASP A 47 -10.59 -4.41 18.82
C ASP A 47 -11.56 -5.56 18.51
N SER A 48 -11.63 -6.00 17.25
CA SER A 48 -12.48 -7.15 16.86
C SER A 48 -11.99 -8.49 17.43
N LYS A 49 -10.71 -8.62 17.80
CA LYS A 49 -10.16 -9.84 18.42
C LYS A 49 -10.46 -9.93 19.91
N GLU A 50 -10.60 -8.80 20.61
CA GLU A 50 -10.95 -8.81 22.04
C GLU A 50 -12.42 -9.19 22.29
N GLU A 51 -13.34 -8.86 21.38
CA GLU A 51 -14.76 -9.20 21.55
C GLU A 51 -15.08 -10.69 21.37
N THR A 52 -14.28 -11.45 20.61
CA THR A 52 -14.51 -12.89 20.38
C THR A 52 -14.03 -13.79 21.55
N LYS A 53 -13.27 -13.27 22.53
CA LYS A 53 -12.71 -14.10 23.63
C LYS A 53 -13.58 -14.17 24.88
N LYS A 54 -14.73 -13.48 24.95
CA LYS A 54 -15.58 -13.44 26.17
C LYS A 54 -16.78 -14.39 26.20
N GLU A 55 -16.99 -15.21 25.18
CA GLU A 55 -18.05 -16.22 25.16
C GLU A 55 -17.47 -17.65 25.17
N ASP A 56 -16.89 -18.04 26.31
CA ASP A 56 -16.80 -19.46 26.68
C ASP A 56 -17.68 -19.67 27.92
N PRO A 57 -18.99 -19.94 27.75
CA PRO A 57 -19.83 -20.38 28.84
C PRO A 57 -19.47 -21.84 29.11
N ARG A 58 -18.50 -22.04 30.00
CA ARG A 58 -18.16 -23.37 30.54
C ARG A 58 -19.45 -24.05 31.05
N PRO A 59 -19.81 -25.26 30.59
CA PRO A 59 -20.77 -26.10 31.27
C PRO A 59 -20.18 -26.72 32.55
#